data_AF-A0A494W333-F1
#
_entry.id   AF-A0A494W333-F1
#
_cell.length_a   1.000
_cell.length_b   1.000
_cell.length_c   1.000
_cell.angle_alpha   90.00
_cell.angle_beta   90.00
_cell.angle_gamma   90.00
#
_symmetry.space_group_name_H-M   'P 1'
#
loop_
_entity.id
_entity.type
_entity.pdbx_description
1 polymer ?
#
loop_
_entity_poly.entity_id
_entity_poly.type
_entity_poly.pdbx_seq_one_letter_code
_entity_poly.pdbx_strand_id
1 'polypeptide(L)'
;MLRIRDDGCGIADPVKFLTLGDSGWDEKIARSEDPAGMGVFSLAGRHVTVRSHAAELDAAWQVTITPDAWESGMPLDLAPTAIDKGTEIEVDMAEDWVNALEQAVKDAARFCPVPVWLDGKRQPHESFLAGAARVEKWNGCNIGIYSDTIHVPRELARINFHGLTVPCRLPHIHDGDGDPGWYAKVDIIDAGHLQLVLPARKEMVQGPALEALHEACEAAIFRTIAHKGHHRLSHAHWLRAKALGVFLPEAAPWLSAWTPRTAEADSTMFGERVAGEPMILMPTDQAHIEQCAARALASGQLHGATPVEPVDDFAGYAWYDQLPRVLGWSFRVDRGEGDVFDYAADTQLSQVLVSGRVDAIELEIAMQASAVSEEPAEILSLPADVLIVPDDCSTELENVAILLSADCTITPSELAWLLEAACFYHVDDCDADSYHTQQAAFDMQARFTANMLLLGEDAAVLERVREAIREHVAWLIPKDRAIRMQAVNYLVEASFADNDDEAALSAAE
;
A
#
# COMPACT_ATOMS: atom_id res chain seq x y z
N MET A 1 -42.89 -12.28 -17.65
CA MET A 1 -43.33 -12.86 -16.36
C MET A 1 -42.15 -13.58 -15.75
N LEU A 2 -41.78 -13.24 -14.52
CA LEU A 2 -40.75 -13.92 -13.75
C LEU A 2 -41.45 -14.87 -12.78
N ARG A 3 -41.00 -16.13 -12.73
CA ARG A 3 -41.51 -17.14 -11.81
C ARG A 3 -40.37 -17.62 -10.93
N ILE A 4 -40.54 -17.49 -9.62
CA ILE A 4 -39.60 -17.93 -8.61
C ILE A 4 -40.28 -19.05 -7.83
N ARG A 5 -39.67 -20.23 -7.74
CA ARG A 5 -40.24 -21.38 -7.05
C ARG A 5 -39.20 -22.04 -6.16
N ASP A 6 -39.58 -22.28 -4.91
CA ASP A 6 -38.88 -23.18 -4.00
C ASP A 6 -39.70 -24.45 -3.76
N ASP A 7 -39.05 -25.49 -3.26
CA ASP A 7 -39.66 -26.76 -2.90
C ASP A 7 -39.60 -27.03 -1.39
N GLY A 8 -39.54 -25.95 -0.61
CA GLY A 8 -39.45 -25.91 0.85
C GLY A 8 -40.78 -26.18 1.57
N CYS A 9 -40.91 -25.66 2.80
CA CYS A 9 -42.02 -25.99 3.69
C CYS A 9 -43.37 -25.35 3.34
N GLY A 10 -43.40 -24.39 2.40
CA GLY A 10 -44.61 -23.62 2.09
C GLY A 10 -45.01 -22.64 3.19
N ILE A 11 -46.16 -21.99 3.01
CA ILE A 11 -46.70 -20.97 3.91
C ILE A 11 -48.06 -21.46 4.41
N ALA A 12 -48.16 -21.74 5.71
CA ALA A 12 -49.37 -22.25 6.33
C ALA A 12 -50.44 -21.17 6.57
N ASP A 13 -50.02 -19.94 6.88
CA ASP A 13 -50.91 -18.81 7.15
C ASP A 13 -50.71 -17.70 6.09
N PRO A 14 -51.61 -17.60 5.08
CA PRO A 14 -51.54 -16.57 4.04
C PRO A 14 -51.65 -15.15 4.59
N VAL A 15 -52.25 -14.96 5.76
CA VAL A 15 -52.41 -13.62 6.37
C VAL A 15 -51.06 -13.10 6.83
N LYS A 16 -50.24 -13.95 7.47
CA LYS A 16 -48.89 -13.58 7.91
C LYS A 16 -47.97 -13.21 6.76
N PHE A 17 -48.19 -13.77 5.57
CA PHE A 17 -47.41 -13.44 4.38
C PHE A 17 -47.59 -11.98 3.94
N LEU A 18 -48.78 -11.39 4.12
CA LEU A 18 -49.10 -10.01 3.71
C LEU A 18 -49.24 -9.03 4.88
N THR A 19 -48.93 -9.47 6.09
CA THR A 19 -48.94 -8.59 7.26
C THR A 19 -47.58 -7.93 7.40
N LEU A 20 -47.56 -6.60 7.26
CA LEU A 20 -46.35 -5.80 7.31
C LEU A 20 -45.64 -5.97 8.67
N GLY A 21 -44.39 -6.40 8.65
CA GLY A 21 -43.59 -6.56 9.87
C GLY A 21 -43.91 -7.83 10.68
N ASP A 22 -44.77 -8.71 10.18
CA ASP A 22 -45.03 -10.01 10.79
C ASP A 22 -44.19 -11.11 10.14
N SER A 23 -43.97 -12.21 10.85
CA SER A 23 -43.26 -13.38 10.37
C SER A 23 -44.01 -14.66 10.71
N GLY A 24 -44.14 -15.54 9.71
CA GLY A 24 -44.69 -16.89 9.88
C GLY A 24 -43.73 -17.87 10.56
N TRP A 25 -42.48 -17.47 10.83
CA TRP A 25 -41.47 -18.34 11.41
C TRP A 25 -41.73 -18.64 12.87
N ASP A 26 -41.30 -19.83 13.31
CA ASP A 26 -41.35 -20.19 14.73
C ASP A 26 -40.39 -19.33 15.56
N GLU A 27 -40.58 -19.34 16.88
CA GLU A 27 -39.79 -18.52 17.80
C GLU A 27 -38.28 -18.79 17.72
N LYS A 28 -37.88 -20.02 17.37
CA LYS A 28 -36.47 -20.40 17.27
C LYS A 28 -35.84 -19.77 16.03
N ILE A 29 -36.48 -19.90 14.87
CA ILE A 29 -36.00 -19.34 13.60
C ILE A 29 -36.07 -17.81 13.65
N ALA A 30 -37.14 -17.23 14.20
CA ALA A 30 -37.25 -15.78 14.35
C ALA A 30 -36.11 -15.18 15.18
N ARG A 31 -35.66 -15.88 16.24
CA ARG A 31 -34.48 -15.47 17.02
C ARG A 31 -33.15 -15.66 16.29
N SER A 32 -33.04 -16.63 15.39
CA SER A 32 -31.83 -16.88 14.60
C SER A 32 -31.68 -15.88 13.46
N GLU A 33 -32.76 -15.59 12.76
CA GLU A 33 -32.71 -14.93 11.45
C GLU A 33 -33.14 -13.45 11.47
N ASP A 34 -33.63 -12.98 12.63
CA ASP A 34 -34.14 -11.61 12.86
C ASP A 34 -34.97 -11.07 11.68
N PRO A 35 -36.11 -11.72 11.35
CA PRO A 35 -36.88 -11.39 10.16
C PRO A 35 -37.55 -10.03 10.31
N ALA A 36 -37.35 -9.15 9.33
CA ALA A 36 -38.04 -7.85 9.29
C ALA A 36 -39.53 -7.96 8.94
N GLY A 37 -39.98 -9.06 8.34
CA GLY A 37 -41.34 -9.18 7.78
C GLY A 37 -41.61 -8.25 6.58
N MET A 38 -40.55 -7.78 5.91
CA MET A 38 -40.64 -6.77 4.83
C MET A 38 -40.24 -7.29 3.44
N GLY A 39 -39.71 -8.52 3.34
CA GLY A 39 -39.08 -9.00 2.10
C GLY A 39 -40.02 -9.03 0.89
N VAL A 40 -41.25 -9.50 1.08
CA VAL A 40 -42.27 -9.56 0.01
C VAL A 40 -42.68 -8.17 -0.49
N PHE A 41 -42.62 -7.16 0.38
CA PHE A 41 -43.01 -5.78 0.05
C PHE A 41 -41.99 -5.08 -0.87
N SER A 42 -40.84 -5.70 -1.14
CA SER A 42 -39.98 -5.30 -2.27
C SER A 42 -40.68 -5.39 -3.63
N LEU A 43 -41.80 -6.13 -3.71
CA LEU A 43 -42.65 -6.26 -4.88
C LEU A 43 -43.87 -5.30 -4.87
N ALA A 44 -43.97 -4.39 -3.90
CA ALA A 44 -45.10 -3.47 -3.78
C ALA A 44 -45.29 -2.64 -5.06
N GLY A 45 -46.55 -2.40 -5.42
CA GLY A 45 -46.94 -1.73 -6.66
C GLY A 45 -46.84 -2.61 -7.92
N ARG A 46 -46.54 -3.90 -7.78
CA ARG A 46 -46.53 -4.87 -8.90
C ARG A 46 -47.76 -5.77 -8.86
N HIS A 47 -48.09 -6.33 -10.02
CA HIS A 47 -49.01 -7.46 -10.09
C HIS A 47 -48.25 -8.75 -9.72
N VAL A 48 -48.65 -9.38 -8.62
CA VAL A 48 -47.99 -10.57 -8.06
C VAL A 48 -49.01 -11.67 -7.84
N THR A 49 -48.69 -12.89 -8.25
CA THR A 49 -49.47 -14.08 -7.87
C THR A 49 -48.60 -15.00 -7.03
N VAL A 50 -49.08 -15.36 -5.84
CA VAL A 50 -48.37 -16.27 -4.94
C VAL A 50 -49.19 -17.53 -4.78
N ARG A 51 -48.53 -18.68 -4.90
CA ARG A 51 -49.08 -20.02 -4.67
C ARG A 51 -48.25 -20.70 -3.62
N SER A 52 -48.87 -21.34 -2.63
CA SER A 52 -48.12 -22.08 -1.62
C SER A 52 -48.88 -23.29 -1.13
N HIS A 53 -48.11 -24.33 -0.77
CA HIS A 53 -48.62 -25.53 -0.13
C HIS A 53 -47.72 -25.93 1.02
N ALA A 54 -48.23 -25.70 2.24
CA ALA A 54 -47.61 -26.18 3.46
C ALA A 54 -48.06 -27.60 3.78
N ALA A 55 -47.16 -28.43 4.31
CA ALA A 55 -47.40 -29.86 4.51
C ALA A 55 -48.51 -30.15 5.54
N GLU A 56 -48.76 -29.22 6.44
CA GLU A 56 -49.84 -29.27 7.43
C GLU A 56 -51.23 -28.90 6.90
N LEU A 57 -51.33 -28.39 5.67
CA LEU A 57 -52.61 -28.01 5.05
C LEU A 57 -53.14 -29.13 4.14
N ASP A 58 -54.45 -29.32 4.14
CA ASP A 58 -55.13 -30.30 3.27
C ASP A 58 -55.20 -29.85 1.80
N ALA A 59 -55.00 -28.55 1.52
CA ALA A 59 -55.08 -27.96 0.20
C ALA A 59 -54.15 -26.77 0.04
N ALA A 60 -53.60 -26.61 -1.17
CA ALA A 60 -52.81 -25.46 -1.54
C ALA A 60 -53.67 -24.24 -1.86
N TRP A 61 -53.11 -23.05 -1.64
CA TRP A 61 -53.79 -21.78 -1.84
C TRP A 61 -53.03 -20.87 -2.82
N GLN A 62 -53.78 -19.95 -3.43
CA GLN A 62 -53.28 -18.89 -4.30
C GLN A 62 -53.89 -17.55 -3.89
N VAL A 63 -53.09 -16.50 -3.95
CA VAL A 63 -53.54 -15.10 -3.86
C VAL A 63 -52.98 -14.31 -5.04
N THR A 64 -53.79 -13.40 -5.59
CA THR A 64 -53.35 -12.45 -6.62
C THR A 64 -53.45 -11.03 -6.07
N ILE A 65 -52.33 -10.32 -6.06
CA ILE A 65 -52.19 -8.97 -5.52
C ILE A 65 -51.98 -8.04 -6.71
N THR A 66 -52.97 -7.20 -6.99
CA THR A 66 -52.86 -6.18 -8.05
C THR A 66 -52.03 -4.98 -7.55
N PRO A 67 -51.49 -4.14 -8.45
CA PRO A 67 -50.73 -2.95 -8.05
C PRO A 67 -51.42 -2.07 -7.00
N ASP A 68 -52.73 -1.84 -7.16
CA ASP A 68 -53.51 -1.01 -6.23
C ASP A 68 -53.79 -1.72 -4.90
N ALA A 69 -53.78 -3.06 -4.89
CA ALA A 69 -54.14 -3.83 -3.70
C ALA A 69 -53.13 -3.71 -2.57
N TRP A 70 -51.86 -3.39 -2.88
CA TRP A 70 -50.79 -3.20 -1.90
C TRP A 70 -51.07 -2.06 -0.91
N GLU A 71 -51.79 -1.02 -1.34
CA GLU A 71 -52.06 0.18 -0.53
C GLU A 71 -53.54 0.34 -0.15
N SER A 72 -54.45 -0.34 -0.86
CA SER A 72 -55.89 -0.16 -0.70
C SER A 72 -56.46 -0.62 0.65
N GLY A 73 -55.79 -1.53 1.36
CA GLY A 73 -56.30 -2.18 2.57
C GLY A 73 -57.51 -3.10 2.32
N MET A 74 -57.87 -3.36 1.06
CA MET A 74 -58.97 -4.24 0.70
C MET A 74 -58.59 -5.72 0.96
N PRO A 75 -59.51 -6.55 1.48
CA PRO A 75 -59.28 -7.99 1.61
C PRO A 75 -58.96 -8.63 0.25
N LEU A 76 -58.02 -9.56 0.26
CA LEU A 76 -57.63 -10.35 -0.91
C LEU A 76 -58.31 -11.72 -0.86
N ASP A 77 -58.84 -12.15 -2.00
CA ASP A 77 -59.47 -13.47 -2.12
C ASP A 77 -58.43 -14.58 -2.27
N LEU A 78 -58.58 -15.62 -1.46
CA LEU A 78 -57.81 -16.85 -1.59
C LEU A 78 -58.54 -17.83 -2.51
N ALA A 79 -57.84 -18.33 -3.52
CA ALA A 79 -58.32 -19.37 -4.42
C ALA A 79 -57.59 -20.69 -4.17
N PRO A 80 -58.24 -21.86 -4.33
CA PRO A 80 -57.54 -23.13 -4.35
C PRO A 80 -56.62 -23.22 -5.57
N THR A 81 -55.47 -23.88 -5.42
CA THR A 81 -54.53 -24.08 -6.53
C THR A 81 -53.90 -25.46 -6.49
N ALA A 82 -53.22 -25.85 -7.58
CA ALA A 82 -52.51 -27.11 -7.70
C ALA A 82 -51.00 -26.85 -7.71
N ILE A 83 -50.40 -26.85 -6.52
CA ILE A 83 -48.94 -26.89 -6.33
C ILE A 83 -48.63 -28.00 -5.33
N ASP A 84 -47.69 -28.89 -5.69
CA ASP A 84 -47.43 -30.11 -4.91
C ASP A 84 -46.82 -29.82 -3.54
N LYS A 85 -45.89 -28.85 -3.47
CA LYS A 85 -45.20 -28.40 -2.25
C LYS A 85 -44.44 -27.09 -2.50
N GLY A 86 -44.13 -26.37 -1.43
CA GLY A 86 -43.30 -25.17 -1.44
C GLY A 86 -44.07 -23.90 -1.81
N THR A 87 -43.36 -22.86 -2.23
CA THR A 87 -43.95 -21.58 -2.64
C THR A 87 -43.52 -21.20 -4.06
N GLU A 88 -44.46 -20.64 -4.82
CA GLU A 88 -44.22 -20.07 -6.14
C GLU A 88 -44.71 -18.61 -6.16
N ILE A 89 -43.86 -17.70 -6.62
CA ILE A 89 -44.15 -16.28 -6.79
C ILE A 89 -44.00 -15.93 -8.26
N GLU A 90 -45.08 -15.43 -8.85
CA GLU A 90 -45.11 -14.88 -10.21
C GLU A 90 -45.21 -13.36 -10.16
N VAL A 91 -44.32 -12.69 -10.89
CA VAL A 91 -44.23 -11.24 -10.94
C VAL A 91 -44.16 -10.77 -12.39
N ASP A 92 -44.91 -9.73 -12.72
CA ASP A 92 -44.78 -9.06 -14.01
C ASP A 92 -43.38 -8.46 -14.18
N MET A 93 -42.71 -8.85 -15.25
CA MET A 93 -41.36 -8.36 -15.57
C MET A 93 -41.46 -7.03 -16.31
N ALA A 94 -40.87 -5.99 -15.73
CA ALA A 94 -40.55 -4.77 -16.45
C ALA A 94 -39.44 -5.04 -17.50
N GLU A 95 -39.41 -4.28 -18.59
CA GLU A 95 -38.41 -4.43 -19.66
C GLU A 95 -36.97 -4.33 -19.13
N ASP A 96 -36.72 -3.40 -18.20
CA ASP A 96 -35.40 -3.21 -17.60
C ASP A 96 -34.91 -4.43 -16.79
N TRP A 97 -35.81 -5.25 -16.25
CA TRP A 97 -35.44 -6.47 -15.51
C TRP A 97 -35.01 -7.59 -16.44
N VAL A 98 -35.55 -7.65 -17.65
CA VAL A 98 -35.22 -8.70 -18.63
C VAL A 98 -33.71 -8.71 -18.89
N ASN A 99 -33.13 -7.53 -19.08
CA ASN A 99 -31.71 -7.38 -19.41
C ASN A 99 -30.77 -7.67 -18.23
N ALA A 100 -31.23 -7.44 -16.99
CA ALA A 100 -30.42 -7.62 -15.77
C ALA A 100 -30.64 -8.98 -15.07
N LEU A 101 -31.70 -9.72 -15.42
CA LEU A 101 -32.14 -10.92 -14.70
C LEU A 101 -31.04 -11.98 -14.58
N GLU A 102 -30.38 -12.30 -15.70
CA GLU A 102 -29.36 -13.36 -15.70
C GLU A 102 -28.21 -13.02 -14.73
N GLN A 103 -27.76 -11.76 -14.72
CA GLN A 103 -26.69 -11.31 -13.82
C GLN A 103 -27.17 -11.29 -12.36
N ALA A 104 -28.37 -10.75 -12.10
CA ALA A 104 -28.95 -10.71 -10.76
C ALA A 104 -29.13 -12.11 -10.15
N VAL A 105 -29.55 -13.09 -10.95
CA VAL A 105 -29.70 -14.48 -10.51
C VAL A 105 -28.34 -15.13 -10.25
N LYS A 106 -27.32 -14.86 -11.08
CA LYS A 106 -25.95 -15.33 -10.84
C LYS A 106 -25.39 -14.78 -9.53
N ASP A 107 -25.56 -13.48 -9.28
CA ASP A 107 -25.06 -12.82 -8.07
C ASP A 107 -25.78 -13.33 -6.82
N ALA A 108 -27.10 -13.49 -6.88
CA ALA A 108 -27.88 -14.06 -5.78
C ALA A 108 -27.55 -15.54 -5.51
N ALA A 109 -27.30 -16.34 -6.55
CA ALA A 109 -26.98 -17.76 -6.42
C ALA A 109 -25.56 -18.01 -5.89
N ARG A 110 -24.64 -17.08 -6.12
CA ARG A 110 -23.20 -17.31 -5.95
C ARG A 110 -22.82 -17.84 -4.57
N PHE A 111 -23.37 -17.27 -3.50
CA PHE A 111 -23.07 -17.67 -2.11
C PHE A 111 -24.32 -18.18 -1.38
N CYS A 112 -25.38 -18.49 -2.13
CA CYS A 112 -26.64 -18.96 -1.56
C CYS A 112 -26.46 -20.39 -1.01
N PRO A 113 -26.91 -20.69 0.22
CA PRO A 113 -26.73 -22.02 0.81
C PRO A 113 -27.57 -23.10 0.11
N VAL A 114 -28.57 -22.71 -0.70
CA VAL A 114 -29.37 -23.62 -1.50
C VAL A 114 -29.02 -23.49 -2.99
N PRO A 115 -29.05 -24.59 -3.76
CA PRO A 115 -28.76 -24.49 -5.18
C PRO A 115 -29.87 -23.71 -5.91
N VAL A 116 -29.48 -22.92 -6.91
CA VAL A 116 -30.40 -22.09 -7.71
C VAL A 116 -30.34 -22.54 -9.17
N TRP A 117 -31.51 -22.54 -9.83
CA TRP A 117 -31.65 -22.85 -11.26
C TRP A 117 -32.35 -21.70 -11.97
N LEU A 118 -31.87 -21.36 -13.18
CA LEU A 118 -32.53 -20.44 -14.11
C LEU A 118 -32.80 -21.21 -15.40
N ASP A 119 -34.06 -21.27 -15.82
CA ASP A 119 -34.49 -22.00 -17.02
C ASP A 119 -33.94 -23.43 -17.12
N GLY A 120 -33.96 -24.14 -15.98
CA GLY A 120 -33.45 -25.52 -15.85
C GLY A 120 -31.92 -25.65 -15.80
N LYS A 121 -31.17 -24.55 -15.96
CA LYS A 121 -29.71 -24.54 -15.84
C LYS A 121 -29.29 -24.17 -14.42
N ARG A 122 -28.50 -25.05 -13.80
CA ARG A 122 -27.93 -24.81 -12.48
C ARG A 122 -26.98 -23.61 -12.54
N GLN A 123 -27.16 -22.67 -11.62
CA GLN A 123 -26.31 -21.49 -11.52
C GLN A 123 -24.99 -21.80 -10.80
N PRO A 124 -23.91 -21.08 -11.12
CA PRO A 124 -22.64 -21.21 -10.40
C PRO A 124 -22.82 -20.91 -8.92
N HIS A 125 -22.19 -21.73 -8.08
CA HIS A 125 -22.15 -21.57 -6.63
C HIS A 125 -20.69 -21.67 -6.17
N GLU A 126 -20.30 -20.81 -5.24
CA GLU A 126 -18.98 -20.68 -4.67
C GLU A 126 -19.10 -20.67 -3.13
N SER A 127 -18.13 -21.25 -2.43
CA SER A 127 -18.02 -21.02 -0.99
C SER A 127 -17.60 -19.57 -0.76
N PHE A 128 -18.30 -18.84 0.11
CA PHE A 128 -17.91 -17.46 0.44
C PHE A 128 -16.48 -17.35 0.98
N LEU A 129 -16.01 -18.41 1.65
CA LEU A 129 -14.67 -18.51 2.21
C LEU A 129 -13.68 -19.27 1.30
N ALA A 130 -13.98 -19.41 0.01
CA ALA A 130 -13.06 -19.99 -0.96
C ALA A 130 -11.73 -19.21 -0.96
N GLY A 131 -10.61 -19.95 -1.03
CA GLY A 131 -9.26 -19.37 -1.05
C GLY A 131 -8.73 -18.90 0.31
N ALA A 132 -9.49 -19.06 1.41
CA ALA A 132 -8.98 -18.74 2.74
C ALA A 132 -7.77 -19.62 3.08
N ALA A 133 -6.70 -19.02 3.60
CA ALA A 133 -5.53 -19.73 4.11
C ALA A 133 -5.90 -20.61 5.31
N ARG A 134 -6.90 -20.19 6.09
CA ARG A 134 -7.41 -20.93 7.24
C ARG A 134 -8.86 -20.55 7.52
N VAL A 135 -9.67 -21.52 7.96
CA VAL A 135 -11.06 -21.29 8.38
C VAL A 135 -11.25 -21.82 9.81
N GLU A 136 -11.82 -20.99 10.68
CA GLU A 136 -12.18 -21.34 12.06
C GLU A 136 -13.67 -21.23 12.31
N LYS A 137 -14.20 -22.06 13.21
CA LYS A 137 -15.59 -21.96 13.67
C LYS A 137 -15.67 -21.09 14.93
N TRP A 138 -16.64 -20.19 14.97
CA TRP A 138 -16.88 -19.34 16.13
C TRP A 138 -18.37 -18.97 16.23
N ASN A 139 -19.04 -19.33 17.33
CA ASN A 139 -20.42 -18.94 17.66
C ASN A 139 -21.43 -18.98 16.49
N GLY A 140 -21.42 -20.07 15.71
CA GLY A 140 -22.33 -20.21 14.57
C GLY A 140 -21.89 -19.50 13.28
N CYS A 141 -20.65 -19.02 13.25
CA CYS A 141 -19.99 -18.48 12.06
C CYS A 141 -18.78 -19.34 11.67
N ASN A 142 -18.40 -19.25 10.40
CA ASN A 142 -17.08 -19.63 9.92
C ASN A 142 -16.28 -18.34 9.64
N ILE A 143 -15.07 -18.23 10.16
CA ILE A 143 -14.15 -17.10 9.95
C ILE A 143 -13.02 -17.58 9.04
N GLY A 144 -12.96 -17.06 7.81
CA GLY A 144 -11.90 -17.34 6.85
C GLY A 144 -10.81 -16.26 6.89
N ILE A 145 -9.55 -16.66 7.00
CA ILE A 145 -8.39 -15.76 7.06
C ILE A 145 -7.65 -15.78 5.74
N TYR A 146 -7.31 -14.59 5.25
CA TYR A 146 -6.67 -14.34 3.97
C TYR A 146 -5.41 -13.51 4.18
N SER A 147 -4.35 -13.82 3.42
CA SER A 147 -3.21 -12.93 3.26
C SER A 147 -3.46 -12.00 2.07
N ASP A 148 -3.18 -10.72 2.22
CA ASP A 148 -3.19 -9.77 1.12
C ASP A 148 -1.80 -9.15 0.95
N THR A 149 -1.50 -8.78 -0.29
CA THR A 149 -0.37 -7.92 -0.64
C THR A 149 -0.87 -6.57 -1.18
N ILE A 150 -2.19 -6.33 -1.13
CA ILE A 150 -2.86 -5.15 -1.66
C ILE A 150 -3.82 -4.60 -0.59
N HIS A 151 -4.06 -3.29 -0.65
CA HIS A 151 -5.07 -2.62 0.17
C HIS A 151 -6.47 -3.21 -0.03
N VAL A 152 -7.08 -3.67 1.07
CA VAL A 152 -8.46 -4.21 1.05
C VAL A 152 -9.48 -3.07 0.91
N PRO A 153 -10.24 -2.98 -0.20
CA PRO A 153 -11.19 -1.90 -0.41
C PRO A 153 -12.32 -1.90 0.63
N ARG A 154 -12.77 -0.71 1.03
CA ARG A 154 -13.88 -0.54 2.00
C ARG A 154 -15.18 -1.22 1.55
N GLU A 155 -15.44 -1.23 0.25
CA GLU A 155 -16.65 -1.81 -0.34
C GLU A 155 -16.59 -3.34 -0.50
N LEU A 156 -15.45 -3.97 -0.15
CA LEU A 156 -15.33 -5.41 -0.24
C LEU A 156 -16.34 -6.07 0.70
N ALA A 157 -17.14 -6.99 0.16
CA ALA A 157 -18.00 -7.85 0.96
C ALA A 157 -17.16 -8.73 1.89
N ARG A 158 -17.35 -8.55 3.21
CA ARG A 158 -16.59 -9.25 4.26
C ARG A 158 -17.47 -10.17 5.11
N ILE A 159 -18.79 -10.05 5.00
CA ILE A 159 -19.76 -10.93 5.66
C ILE A 159 -20.72 -11.52 4.63
N ASN A 160 -21.00 -12.80 4.75
CA ASN A 160 -22.09 -13.50 4.05
C ASN A 160 -23.14 -13.95 5.06
N PHE A 161 -24.40 -13.60 4.78
CA PHE A 161 -25.57 -14.07 5.49
C PHE A 161 -26.49 -14.77 4.49
N HIS A 162 -26.33 -16.09 4.36
CA HIS A 162 -27.16 -16.93 3.48
C HIS A 162 -27.24 -16.47 2.01
N GLY A 163 -26.14 -15.94 1.47
CA GLY A 163 -26.05 -15.42 0.10
C GLY A 163 -26.20 -13.90 0.01
N LEU A 164 -26.71 -13.25 1.05
CA LEU A 164 -26.69 -11.79 1.17
C LEU A 164 -25.33 -11.36 1.71
N THR A 165 -24.51 -10.78 0.83
CA THR A 165 -23.18 -10.30 1.20
C THR A 165 -23.21 -8.80 1.51
N VAL A 166 -22.51 -8.41 2.58
CA VAL A 166 -22.43 -7.01 3.01
C VAL A 166 -20.98 -6.59 3.29
N PRO A 167 -20.62 -5.34 3.00
CA PRO A 167 -19.35 -4.78 3.45
C PRO A 167 -19.36 -4.65 4.98
N CYS A 168 -18.24 -4.98 5.61
CA CYS A 168 -18.04 -4.81 7.04
C CYS A 168 -16.55 -4.59 7.33
N ARG A 169 -16.25 -3.59 8.16
CA ARG A 169 -14.87 -3.30 8.59
C ARG A 169 -14.40 -4.31 9.63
N LEU A 170 -14.09 -5.51 9.17
CA LEU A 170 -13.44 -6.53 9.99
C LEU A 170 -11.93 -6.26 10.10
N PRO A 171 -11.25 -6.78 11.14
CA PRO A 171 -9.82 -6.57 11.35
C PRO A 171 -8.97 -6.84 10.11
N HIS A 172 -7.94 -6.01 9.96
CA HIS A 172 -6.88 -6.10 8.96
C HIS A 172 -5.56 -5.78 9.66
N ILE A 173 -4.66 -6.76 9.74
CA ILE A 173 -3.43 -6.68 10.53
C ILE A 173 -2.25 -6.78 9.56
N HIS A 174 -1.36 -5.80 9.60
CA HIS A 174 -0.13 -5.79 8.80
C HIS A 174 1.08 -6.12 9.68
N ASP A 175 2.10 -6.62 9.02
CA ASP A 175 3.45 -6.61 9.58
C ASP A 175 3.94 -5.15 9.75
N GLY A 176 4.85 -4.92 10.71
CA GLY A 176 5.29 -3.57 11.09
C GLY A 176 6.15 -2.87 10.03
N ASP A 177 6.59 -3.60 9.01
CA ASP A 177 7.33 -3.12 7.84
C ASP A 177 6.46 -2.95 6.58
N GLY A 178 5.13 -3.03 6.72
CA GLY A 178 4.18 -2.57 5.70
C GLY A 178 3.51 -3.65 4.85
N ASP A 179 4.09 -4.85 4.70
CA ASP A 179 3.49 -5.96 3.95
C ASP A 179 4.11 -7.34 4.29
N PRO A 180 3.35 -8.45 4.19
CA PRO A 180 1.95 -8.57 3.78
C PRO A 180 0.93 -8.41 4.91
N GLY A 181 -0.28 -7.97 4.56
CA GLY A 181 -1.43 -7.87 5.46
C GLY A 181 -2.22 -9.17 5.62
N TRP A 182 -3.03 -9.25 6.68
CA TRP A 182 -3.94 -10.36 6.97
C TRP A 182 -5.33 -9.88 7.33
N TYR A 183 -6.35 -10.42 6.69
CA TYR A 183 -7.73 -10.01 6.91
C TYR A 183 -8.70 -11.19 7.01
N ALA A 184 -9.87 -10.96 7.62
CA ALA A 184 -10.89 -11.98 7.86
C ALA A 184 -12.17 -11.75 7.04
N LYS A 185 -12.74 -12.80 6.44
CA LYS A 185 -14.13 -12.84 5.96
C LYS A 185 -14.95 -13.78 6.84
N VAL A 186 -16.25 -13.52 6.96
CA VAL A 186 -17.13 -14.28 7.85
C VAL A 186 -18.35 -14.80 7.10
N ASP A 187 -18.61 -16.09 7.23
CA ASP A 187 -19.81 -16.75 6.73
C ASP A 187 -20.70 -17.12 7.91
N ILE A 188 -21.88 -16.49 8.01
CA ILE A 188 -22.84 -16.69 9.10
C ILE A 188 -23.69 -17.92 8.78
N ILE A 189 -23.71 -18.88 9.70
CA ILE A 189 -24.44 -20.15 9.55
C ILE A 189 -25.67 -20.19 10.47
N ASP A 190 -25.50 -19.88 11.76
CA ASP A 190 -26.56 -19.90 12.77
C ASP A 190 -26.13 -19.00 13.95
N ALA A 191 -26.20 -17.68 13.75
CA ALA A 191 -25.67 -16.70 14.69
C ALA A 191 -26.64 -15.52 14.90
N GLY A 192 -27.83 -15.78 15.45
CA GLY A 192 -28.87 -14.74 15.61
C GLY A 192 -28.57 -13.57 16.55
N HIS A 193 -27.44 -13.59 17.24
CA HIS A 193 -26.93 -12.43 17.97
C HIS A 193 -26.24 -11.41 17.05
N LEU A 194 -25.86 -11.82 15.83
CA LEU A 194 -25.35 -10.96 14.77
C LEU A 194 -26.51 -10.58 13.85
N GLN A 195 -26.85 -9.29 13.84
CA GLN A 195 -28.01 -8.77 13.12
C GLN A 195 -27.59 -7.83 12.00
N LEU A 196 -28.39 -7.80 10.94
CA LEU A 196 -28.29 -6.83 9.85
C LEU A 196 -29.29 -5.69 10.10
N VAL A 197 -28.93 -4.46 9.74
CA VAL A 197 -29.83 -3.30 9.90
C VAL A 197 -31.07 -3.50 9.05
N LEU A 198 -32.23 -3.54 9.70
CA LEU A 198 -33.52 -3.69 9.05
C LEU A 198 -34.05 -2.35 8.54
N PRO A 199 -34.89 -2.34 7.48
CA PRO A 199 -35.36 -3.51 6.72
C PRO A 199 -34.43 -3.89 5.55
N ALA A 200 -33.49 -3.01 5.18
CA ALA A 200 -32.73 -3.13 3.93
C ALA A 200 -31.58 -4.14 3.96
N ARG A 201 -31.10 -4.53 5.15
CA ARG A 201 -30.03 -5.51 5.38
C ARG A 201 -28.72 -5.24 4.60
N LYS A 202 -28.32 -3.97 4.54
CA LYS A 202 -27.12 -3.53 3.80
C LYS A 202 -25.85 -3.47 4.64
N GLU A 203 -25.99 -3.50 5.97
CA GLU A 203 -24.88 -3.39 6.91
C GLU A 203 -25.20 -4.12 8.23
N MET A 204 -24.17 -4.40 9.02
CA MET A 204 -24.30 -5.01 10.34
C MET A 204 -24.75 -4.00 11.39
N VAL A 205 -25.58 -4.44 12.34
CA VAL A 205 -25.90 -3.68 13.55
C VAL A 205 -24.65 -3.57 14.42
N GLN A 206 -24.32 -2.34 14.82
CA GLN A 206 -23.21 -2.07 15.74
C GLN A 206 -23.60 -2.45 17.18
N GLY A 207 -22.73 -3.18 17.87
CA GLY A 207 -22.95 -3.54 19.27
C GLY A 207 -22.04 -4.67 19.76
N PRO A 208 -22.26 -5.16 20.99
CA PRO A 208 -21.37 -6.11 21.65
C PRO A 208 -21.15 -7.42 20.88
N ALA A 209 -22.15 -7.88 20.13
CA ALA A 209 -22.04 -9.07 19.29
C ALA A 209 -21.03 -8.89 18.14
N LEU A 210 -21.08 -7.75 17.47
CA LEU A 210 -20.16 -7.42 16.38
C LEU A 210 -18.74 -7.13 16.92
N GLU A 211 -18.64 -6.48 18.08
CA GLU A 211 -17.36 -6.28 18.78
C GLU A 211 -16.71 -7.63 19.14
N ALA A 212 -17.49 -8.59 19.67
CA ALA A 212 -17.00 -9.93 19.94
C ALA A 212 -16.57 -10.68 18.67
N LEU A 213 -17.28 -10.47 17.55
CA LEU A 213 -16.86 -10.99 16.25
C LEU A 213 -15.54 -10.36 15.78
N HIS A 214 -15.35 -9.06 15.99
CA HIS A 214 -14.09 -8.38 15.68
C HIS A 214 -12.92 -8.98 16.46
N GLU A 215 -13.07 -9.15 17.78
CA GLU A 215 -12.02 -9.79 18.60
C GLU A 215 -11.76 -11.25 18.16
N ALA A 216 -12.81 -12.00 17.81
CA ALA A 216 -12.67 -13.36 17.30
C ALA A 216 -11.91 -13.41 15.96
N CYS A 217 -12.20 -12.49 15.04
CA CYS A 217 -11.48 -12.34 13.78
C CYS A 217 -10.01 -12.00 14.02
N GLU A 218 -9.73 -11.04 14.91
CA GLU A 218 -8.38 -10.62 15.27
C GLU A 218 -7.57 -11.79 15.85
N ALA A 219 -8.16 -12.52 16.80
CA ALA A 219 -7.53 -13.70 17.40
C ALA A 219 -7.31 -14.83 16.37
N ALA A 220 -8.23 -15.01 15.42
CA ALA A 220 -8.09 -15.98 14.33
C ALA A 220 -6.95 -15.61 13.36
N ILE A 221 -6.75 -14.32 13.08
CA ILE A 221 -5.61 -13.81 12.32
C ILE A 221 -4.32 -14.13 13.07
N PHE A 222 -4.19 -13.75 14.35
CA PHE A 222 -2.98 -14.03 15.13
C PHE A 222 -2.69 -15.52 15.26
N ARG A 223 -3.70 -16.36 15.46
CA ARG A 223 -3.51 -17.82 15.43
C ARG A 223 -2.98 -18.28 14.09
N THR A 224 -3.49 -17.76 12.98
CA THR A 224 -3.01 -18.12 11.65
C THR A 224 -1.54 -17.70 11.44
N ILE A 225 -1.16 -16.53 11.93
CA ILE A 225 0.25 -16.08 11.96
C ILE A 225 1.11 -17.00 12.84
N ALA A 226 0.63 -17.38 14.02
CA ALA A 226 1.35 -18.28 14.93
C ALA A 226 1.70 -19.64 14.28
N HIS A 227 0.83 -20.16 13.40
CA HIS A 227 1.09 -21.42 12.69
C HIS A 227 2.26 -21.32 11.70
N LYS A 228 2.65 -20.12 11.25
CA LYS A 228 3.86 -19.94 10.43
C LYS A 228 5.14 -20.10 11.25
N GLY A 229 5.08 -19.97 12.58
CA GLY A 229 6.22 -20.09 13.49
C GLY A 229 7.12 -18.85 13.58
N HIS A 230 6.94 -17.86 12.70
CA HIS A 230 7.63 -16.58 12.72
C HIS A 230 6.70 -15.47 12.21
N HIS A 231 6.97 -14.22 12.58
CA HIS A 231 6.17 -13.06 12.14
C HIS A 231 6.99 -11.76 12.12
N ARG A 232 6.38 -10.72 11.57
CA ARG A 232 6.91 -9.35 11.50
C ARG A 232 5.95 -8.31 12.07
N LEU A 233 4.94 -8.74 12.84
CA LEU A 233 4.01 -7.84 13.54
C LEU A 233 4.71 -6.77 14.37
N SER A 234 4.10 -5.58 14.42
CA SER A 234 4.46 -4.54 15.38
C SER A 234 4.37 -5.05 16.84
N HIS A 235 5.14 -4.43 17.73
CA HIS A 235 5.13 -4.75 19.15
C HIS A 235 3.73 -4.58 19.77
N ALA A 236 2.96 -3.57 19.32
CA ALA A 236 1.57 -3.36 19.72
C ALA A 236 0.67 -4.55 19.34
N HIS A 237 0.76 -5.04 18.10
CA HIS A 237 0.02 -6.22 17.66
C HIS A 237 0.46 -7.49 18.39
N TRP A 238 1.74 -7.64 18.71
CA TRP A 238 2.24 -8.77 19.50
C TRP A 238 1.70 -8.78 20.94
N LEU A 239 1.66 -7.62 21.61
CA LEU A 239 1.00 -7.49 22.92
C LEU A 239 -0.50 -7.76 22.82
N ARG A 240 -1.16 -7.30 21.76
CA ARG A 240 -2.59 -7.54 21.53
C ARG A 240 -2.88 -9.03 21.29
N ALA A 241 -2.05 -9.74 20.54
CA ALA A 241 -2.14 -11.19 20.38
C ALA A 241 -2.07 -11.92 21.73
N LYS A 242 -1.11 -11.52 22.58
CA LYS A 242 -0.97 -12.06 23.94
C LYS A 242 -2.20 -11.78 24.81
N ALA A 243 -2.76 -10.57 24.72
CA ALA A 243 -3.99 -10.21 25.44
C ALA A 243 -5.20 -11.05 25.00
N LEU A 244 -5.25 -11.47 23.74
CA LEU A 244 -6.25 -12.40 23.19
C LEU A 244 -5.93 -13.88 23.46
N GLY A 245 -4.90 -14.18 24.26
CA GLY A 245 -4.50 -15.55 24.61
C GLY A 245 -3.77 -16.29 23.49
N VAL A 246 -3.27 -15.58 22.48
CA VAL A 246 -2.47 -16.16 21.39
C VAL A 246 -0.99 -15.91 21.68
N PHE A 247 -0.23 -16.99 21.89
CA PHE A 247 1.20 -16.90 22.14
C PHE A 247 1.98 -16.88 20.82
N LEU A 248 2.82 -15.86 20.66
CA LEU A 248 3.74 -15.68 19.55
C LEU A 248 5.16 -15.47 20.12
N PRO A 249 6.22 -15.93 19.44
CA PRO A 249 7.59 -15.51 19.76
C PRO A 249 7.76 -14.00 19.55
N GLU A 250 8.91 -13.42 19.88
CA GLU A 250 9.20 -12.06 19.39
C GLU A 250 9.27 -12.04 17.85
N ALA A 251 9.09 -10.86 17.25
CA ALA A 251 9.21 -10.69 15.80
C ALA A 251 10.57 -11.20 15.29
N ALA A 252 10.59 -11.68 14.06
CA ALA A 252 11.80 -12.25 13.47
C ALA A 252 12.94 -11.19 13.44
N PRO A 253 14.12 -11.49 14.03
CA PRO A 253 15.18 -10.50 14.28
C PRO A 253 16.03 -10.28 13.04
N TRP A 254 15.47 -9.53 12.08
CA TRP A 254 16.15 -9.07 10.88
C TRP A 254 15.65 -7.68 10.51
N LEU A 255 16.47 -6.92 9.79
CA LEU A 255 16.12 -5.59 9.29
C LEU A 255 16.64 -5.43 7.86
N SER A 256 16.16 -4.42 7.16
CA SER A 256 16.67 -4.08 5.84
C SER A 256 17.98 -3.31 5.99
N ALA A 257 18.97 -3.59 5.15
CA ALA A 257 20.19 -2.81 5.10
C ALA A 257 19.84 -1.33 4.84
N TRP A 258 20.51 -0.43 5.55
CA TRP A 258 20.30 1.00 5.38
C TRP A 258 20.82 1.44 4.02
N THR A 259 20.03 2.26 3.34
CA THR A 259 20.40 2.89 2.07
C THR A 259 20.15 4.37 2.18
N PRO A 260 21.13 5.24 1.86
CA PRO A 260 20.92 6.68 1.95
C PRO A 260 19.80 7.10 1.00
N ARG A 261 18.86 7.89 1.53
CA ARG A 261 17.75 8.43 0.77
C ARG A 261 18.23 9.30 -0.38
N THR A 262 17.50 9.27 -1.48
CA THR A 262 17.61 10.29 -2.51
C THR A 262 16.59 11.40 -2.26
N ALA A 263 16.86 12.61 -2.73
CA ALA A 263 15.93 13.73 -2.58
C ALA A 263 14.55 13.45 -3.20
N GLU A 264 14.49 12.63 -4.26
CA GLU A 264 13.27 12.18 -4.93
C GLU A 264 12.46 11.13 -4.12
N ALA A 265 13.12 10.32 -3.28
CA ALA A 265 12.51 9.12 -2.75
C ALA A 265 11.48 9.42 -1.64
N ASP A 266 10.21 9.52 -2.03
CA ASP A 266 9.05 9.40 -1.13
C ASP A 266 8.90 7.98 -0.55
N SER A 267 9.51 6.98 -1.19
CA SER A 267 9.49 5.58 -0.74
C SER A 267 10.90 5.10 -0.41
N THR A 268 11.14 4.77 0.86
CA THR A 268 12.34 4.06 1.32
C THR A 268 12.47 2.76 0.53
N MET A 269 13.39 2.69 -0.42
CA MET A 269 13.76 1.43 -1.04
C MET A 269 14.46 0.59 0.02
N PHE A 270 13.78 -0.42 0.54
CA PHE A 270 14.38 -1.28 1.56
C PHE A 270 15.57 -2.03 0.97
N GLY A 271 16.74 -1.91 1.61
CA GLY A 271 17.94 -2.67 1.26
C GLY A 271 17.79 -4.17 1.52
N GLU A 272 18.86 -4.91 1.22
CA GLU A 272 18.87 -6.36 1.41
C GLU A 272 18.62 -6.77 2.88
N ARG A 273 18.08 -7.98 3.08
CA ARG A 273 17.79 -8.51 4.41
C ARG A 273 19.08 -8.79 5.19
N VAL A 274 19.23 -8.15 6.35
CA VAL A 274 20.33 -8.35 7.31
C VAL A 274 19.85 -9.17 8.51
N ALA A 275 20.52 -10.29 8.82
CA ALA A 275 20.12 -11.17 9.92
C ALA A 275 21.29 -12.01 10.46
N GLY A 276 21.37 -12.16 11.78
CA GLY A 276 22.37 -13.04 12.43
C GLY A 276 23.78 -12.47 12.50
N GLU A 277 23.95 -11.19 12.17
CA GLU A 277 25.18 -10.40 12.27
C GLU A 277 24.94 -9.15 13.12
N PRO A 278 25.99 -8.48 13.63
CA PRO A 278 25.83 -7.23 14.37
C PRO A 278 25.17 -6.16 13.49
N MET A 279 24.11 -5.54 14.00
CA MET A 279 23.34 -4.49 13.32
C MET A 279 23.45 -3.17 14.09
N ILE A 280 23.38 -2.05 13.38
CA ILE A 280 23.25 -0.71 13.98
C ILE A 280 22.13 0.06 13.28
N LEU A 281 21.18 0.57 14.08
CA LEU A 281 20.05 1.34 13.56
C LEU A 281 20.52 2.72 13.12
N MET A 282 20.19 3.09 11.88
CA MET A 282 20.49 4.41 11.32
C MET A 282 19.31 5.37 11.54
N PRO A 283 19.54 6.66 11.78
CA PRO A 283 18.45 7.64 11.83
C PRO A 283 17.94 7.90 10.41
N THR A 284 16.72 8.43 10.33
CA THR A 284 16.21 9.04 9.10
C THR A 284 16.54 10.53 9.13
N ASP A 285 17.12 11.04 8.04
CA ASP A 285 17.51 12.44 7.88
C ASP A 285 17.26 12.93 6.43
N GLN A 286 17.69 14.16 6.12
CA GLN A 286 17.62 14.74 4.79
C GLN A 286 18.59 14.04 3.84
N ALA A 287 18.19 13.90 2.56
CA ALA A 287 18.98 13.19 1.54
C ALA A 287 20.42 13.69 1.43
N HIS A 288 20.66 15.00 1.44
CA HIS A 288 22.01 15.57 1.36
C HIS A 288 22.93 15.16 2.53
N ILE A 289 22.38 15.01 3.75
CA ILE A 289 23.12 14.50 4.91
C ILE A 289 23.41 13.01 4.73
N GLU A 290 22.37 12.21 4.44
CA GLU A 290 22.50 10.76 4.32
C GLU A 290 23.48 10.37 3.19
N GLN A 291 23.45 11.06 2.05
CA GLN A 291 24.35 10.82 0.92
C GLN A 291 25.81 11.15 1.27
N CYS A 292 26.07 12.28 1.94
CA CYS A 292 27.42 12.63 2.40
C CYS A 292 27.91 11.64 3.48
N ALA A 293 27.02 11.25 4.42
CA ALA A 293 27.35 10.31 5.48
C ALA A 293 27.65 8.92 4.93
N ALA A 294 26.86 8.42 3.97
CA ALA A 294 27.10 7.12 3.31
C ALA A 294 28.48 7.07 2.66
N ARG A 295 28.91 8.16 2.02
CA ARG A 295 30.23 8.25 1.41
C ARG A 295 31.36 8.14 2.46
N ALA A 296 31.24 8.85 3.58
CA ALA A 296 32.21 8.74 4.67
C ALA A 296 32.21 7.32 5.29
N LEU A 297 31.03 6.74 5.51
CA LEU A 297 30.84 5.40 6.06
C LEU A 297 31.43 4.30 5.16
N ALA A 298 31.45 4.47 3.84
CA ALA A 298 32.10 3.53 2.93
C ALA A 298 33.62 3.42 3.15
N SER A 299 34.23 4.44 3.75
CA SER A 299 35.66 4.44 4.11
C SER A 299 35.93 4.08 5.58
N GLY A 300 34.90 4.12 6.43
CA GLY A 300 34.94 3.82 7.86
C GLY A 300 34.27 2.49 8.23
N GLN A 301 34.30 2.14 9.53
CA GLN A 301 33.52 1.01 10.07
C GLN A 301 32.79 1.47 11.33
N LEU A 302 31.48 1.21 11.41
CA LEU A 302 30.66 1.41 12.62
C LEU A 302 30.88 0.26 13.60
N HIS A 303 32.11 0.10 14.08
CA HIS A 303 32.55 -1.02 14.92
C HIS A 303 32.27 -2.41 14.33
N GLY A 304 32.20 -2.52 13.00
CA GLY A 304 31.91 -3.77 12.30
C GLY A 304 30.43 -4.19 12.35
N ALA A 305 29.52 -3.30 12.77
CA ALA A 305 28.07 -3.50 12.65
C ALA A 305 27.56 -3.05 11.28
N THR A 306 26.59 -3.78 10.75
CA THR A 306 25.93 -3.49 9.48
C THR A 306 24.86 -2.41 9.69
N PRO A 307 24.93 -1.28 8.98
CA PRO A 307 23.89 -0.24 8.99
C PRO A 307 22.54 -0.80 8.54
N VAL A 308 21.49 -0.58 9.31
CA VAL A 308 20.13 -1.07 9.01
C VAL A 308 19.07 0.01 9.22
N GLU A 309 17.99 -0.08 8.44
CA GLU A 309 16.82 0.78 8.56
C GLU A 309 16.07 0.50 9.87
N PRO A 310 15.63 1.55 10.59
CA PRO A 310 14.78 1.38 11.75
C PRO A 310 13.36 0.97 11.34
N VAL A 311 12.74 0.15 12.19
CA VAL A 311 11.31 -0.15 12.11
C VAL A 311 10.72 0.23 13.46
N ASP A 312 10.19 1.45 13.57
CA ASP A 312 9.70 2.02 14.83
C ASP A 312 8.63 1.15 15.50
N ASP A 313 7.83 0.45 14.68
CA ASP A 313 6.82 -0.51 15.12
C ASP A 313 7.40 -1.68 15.93
N PHE A 314 8.71 -1.90 15.94
CA PHE A 314 9.39 -2.92 16.74
C PHE A 314 9.91 -2.45 18.08
N ALA A 315 9.83 -1.15 18.38
CA ALA A 315 10.18 -0.63 19.69
C ALA A 315 9.40 -1.38 20.79
N GLY A 316 10.13 -1.95 21.76
CA GLY A 316 9.60 -2.80 22.83
C GLY A 316 9.94 -4.29 22.68
N TYR A 317 10.38 -4.76 21.51
CA TYR A 317 10.95 -6.11 21.41
C TYR A 317 12.34 -6.14 22.04
N ALA A 318 12.64 -7.19 22.81
CA ALA A 318 13.88 -7.26 23.56
C ALA A 318 15.12 -7.27 22.65
N TRP A 319 15.07 -7.96 21.51
CA TRP A 319 16.19 -7.97 20.57
C TRP A 319 16.39 -6.62 19.88
N TYR A 320 15.30 -5.89 19.57
CA TYR A 320 15.35 -4.63 18.84
C TYR A 320 15.83 -3.49 19.75
N ASP A 321 15.33 -3.44 20.98
CA ASP A 321 15.71 -2.41 21.95
C ASP A 321 17.19 -2.53 22.39
N GLN A 322 17.78 -3.72 22.27
CA GLN A 322 19.19 -3.97 22.55
C GLN A 322 20.13 -3.56 21.41
N LEU A 323 19.62 -3.24 20.21
CA LEU A 323 20.47 -2.83 19.10
C LEU A 323 21.13 -1.47 19.36
N PRO A 324 22.43 -1.31 19.04
CA PRO A 324 23.06 -0.01 19.00
C PRO A 324 22.39 0.84 17.91
N ARG A 325 22.39 2.15 18.12
CA ARG A 325 21.72 3.10 17.25
C ARG A 325 22.51 4.38 17.12
N VAL A 326 22.51 4.94 15.92
CA VAL A 326 22.96 6.29 15.67
C VAL A 326 21.81 7.23 16.03
N LEU A 327 22.06 8.18 16.93
CA LEU A 327 21.10 9.19 17.37
C LEU A 327 21.02 10.37 16.41
N GLY A 328 22.11 10.61 15.67
CA GLY A 328 22.26 11.69 14.72
C GLY A 328 23.71 11.82 14.27
N TRP A 329 23.90 12.68 13.28
CA TRP A 329 25.19 12.98 12.68
C TRP A 329 25.30 14.48 12.37
N SER A 330 26.52 14.97 12.43
CA SER A 330 26.88 16.33 12.03
C SER A 330 28.22 16.34 11.33
N PHE A 331 28.44 17.33 10.48
CA PHE A 331 29.71 17.55 9.80
C PHE A 331 30.43 18.73 10.43
N ARG A 332 31.64 18.48 10.92
CA ARG A 332 32.57 19.50 11.36
C ARG A 332 33.49 19.88 10.23
N VAL A 333 33.53 21.15 9.87
CA VAL A 333 34.29 21.66 8.72
C VAL A 333 35.35 22.64 9.19
N ASP A 334 36.60 22.40 8.82
CA ASP A 334 37.73 23.31 9.03
C ASP A 334 38.10 24.00 7.70
N ARG A 335 37.98 25.33 7.66
CA ARG A 335 38.32 26.17 6.49
C ARG A 335 39.73 26.75 6.55
N GLY A 336 40.48 26.44 7.59
CA GLY A 336 41.79 27.02 7.87
C GLY A 336 41.70 28.29 8.71
N GLU A 337 42.85 28.73 9.22
CA GLU A 337 43.01 29.92 10.09
C GLU A 337 42.14 29.92 11.36
N GLY A 338 41.63 28.75 11.78
CA GLY A 338 40.76 28.59 12.94
C GLY A 338 39.28 28.85 12.68
N ASP A 339 38.86 28.99 11.40
CA ASP A 339 37.46 29.06 11.00
C ASP A 339 36.88 27.64 10.90
N VAL A 340 36.20 27.22 11.98
CA VAL A 340 35.57 25.91 12.10
C VAL A 340 34.08 26.11 12.36
N PHE A 341 33.25 25.35 11.66
CA PHE A 341 31.80 25.32 11.92
C PHE A 341 31.27 23.89 11.86
N ASP A 342 30.19 23.66 12.59
CA ASP A 342 29.44 22.40 12.56
C ASP A 342 28.17 22.59 11.72
N TYR A 343 27.79 21.54 11.00
CA TYR A 343 26.60 21.52 10.15
C TYR A 343 25.82 20.22 10.33
N ALA A 344 24.54 20.36 10.63
CA ALA A 344 23.52 19.32 10.55
C ALA A 344 22.32 19.86 9.75
N ALA A 345 21.39 18.99 9.34
CA ALA A 345 20.26 19.37 8.48
C ALA A 345 19.44 20.56 9.01
N ASP A 346 19.29 20.71 10.32
CA ASP A 346 18.53 21.77 10.98
C ASP A 346 19.37 23.00 11.37
N THR A 347 20.64 23.01 10.98
CA THR A 347 21.57 24.08 11.35
C THR A 347 21.39 25.30 10.45
N GLN A 348 20.90 26.40 11.04
CA GLN A 348 20.84 27.68 10.34
C GLN A 348 22.22 28.34 10.30
N LEU A 349 22.80 28.40 9.10
CA LEU A 349 24.12 29.00 8.90
C LEU A 349 24.03 30.53 8.91
N SER A 350 24.94 31.17 9.65
CA SER A 350 24.99 32.63 9.80
C SER A 350 25.60 33.36 8.61
N GLN A 351 26.21 32.64 7.67
CA GLN A 351 26.89 33.16 6.50
C GLN A 351 26.60 32.28 5.28
N VAL A 352 26.46 32.90 4.12
CA VAL A 352 26.35 32.19 2.83
C VAL A 352 27.65 31.43 2.60
N LEU A 353 27.56 30.11 2.48
CA LEU A 353 28.72 29.28 2.14
C LEU A 353 28.99 29.38 0.64
N VAL A 354 30.28 29.40 0.28
CA VAL A 354 30.72 29.37 -1.12
C VAL A 354 31.34 28.00 -1.37
N SER A 355 30.95 27.37 -2.47
CA SER A 355 31.51 26.09 -2.89
C SER A 355 33.03 26.18 -3.10
N GLY A 356 33.77 25.15 -2.69
CA GLY A 356 35.23 25.16 -2.80
C GLY A 356 35.93 24.11 -1.96
N ARG A 357 37.26 24.21 -1.94
CA ARG A 357 38.12 23.36 -1.11
C ARG A 357 38.18 23.90 0.32
N VAL A 358 38.19 22.98 1.28
CA VAL A 358 38.39 23.25 2.72
C VAL A 358 39.53 22.37 3.25
N ASP A 359 40.07 22.71 4.41
CA ASP A 359 41.23 22.02 4.98
C ASP A 359 40.85 20.61 5.45
N ALA A 360 39.71 20.45 6.13
CA ALA A 360 39.20 19.15 6.57
C ALA A 360 37.66 19.12 6.72
N ILE A 361 37.08 17.95 6.56
CA ILE A 361 35.68 17.65 6.87
C ILE A 361 35.67 16.38 7.73
N GLU A 362 35.00 16.42 8.87
CA GLU A 362 34.83 15.28 9.77
C GLU A 362 33.34 15.01 9.97
N LEU A 363 32.91 13.76 9.77
CA LEU A 363 31.59 13.29 10.15
C LEU A 363 31.63 12.87 11.63
N GLU A 364 30.91 13.58 12.48
CA GLU A 364 30.68 13.23 13.87
C GLU A 364 29.35 12.46 13.99
N ILE A 365 29.41 11.25 14.54
CA ILE A 365 28.27 10.34 14.69
C ILE A 365 28.02 10.10 16.17
N ALA A 366 26.84 10.51 16.65
CA ALA A 366 26.41 10.24 18.02
C ALA A 366 25.78 8.84 18.10
N MET A 367 26.37 7.96 18.89
CA MET A 367 25.99 6.55 19.00
C MET A 367 25.54 6.20 20.40
N GLN A 368 24.48 5.42 20.51
CA GLN A 368 24.01 4.84 21.76
C GLN A 368 24.07 3.31 21.69
N ALA A 369 24.57 2.68 22.76
CA ALA A 369 24.73 1.24 22.81
C ALA A 369 23.41 0.44 22.70
N SER A 370 22.30 1.00 23.20
CA SER A 370 20.95 0.44 23.09
C SER A 370 19.90 1.47 23.47
N ALA A 371 18.62 1.24 23.15
CA ALA A 371 17.51 2.14 23.52
C ALA A 371 17.36 2.31 25.03
N VAL A 372 17.76 1.28 25.78
CA VAL A 372 17.62 1.21 27.25
C VAL A 372 18.90 1.60 27.97
N SER A 373 19.94 2.02 27.26
CA SER A 373 21.20 2.45 27.86
C SER A 373 21.05 3.79 28.56
N GLU A 374 21.49 3.87 29.82
CA GLU A 374 21.63 5.12 30.57
C GLU A 374 23.01 5.78 30.37
N GLU A 375 23.93 5.10 29.68
CA GLU A 375 25.25 5.66 29.38
C GLU A 375 25.13 6.81 28.36
N PRO A 376 25.98 7.84 28.49
CA PRO A 376 26.00 8.95 27.53
C PRO A 376 26.36 8.42 26.13
N ALA A 377 25.85 9.10 25.10
CA ALA A 377 26.18 8.77 23.73
C ALA A 377 27.69 8.90 23.49
N GLU A 378 28.26 7.92 22.80
CA GLU A 378 29.62 7.96 22.29
C GLU A 378 29.64 8.78 20.99
N ILE A 379 30.71 9.56 20.77
CA ILE A 379 30.88 10.30 19.53
C ILE A 379 32.01 9.63 18.74
N LEU A 380 31.67 9.13 17.56
CA LEU A 380 32.62 8.60 16.59
C LEU A 380 32.88 9.65 15.52
N SER A 381 34.15 10.02 15.32
CA SER A 381 34.57 10.93 14.25
C SER A 381 35.19 10.15 13.10
N LEU A 382 34.68 10.33 11.89
CA LEU A 382 35.18 9.73 10.66
C LEU A 382 35.62 10.83 9.68
N PRO A 383 36.73 10.66 8.94
CA PRO A 383 37.07 11.58 7.88
C PRO A 383 35.99 11.55 6.78
N ALA A 384 35.59 12.73 6.32
CA ALA A 384 34.72 12.91 5.18
C ALA A 384 35.43 13.79 4.14
N ASP A 385 35.08 13.63 2.86
CA ASP A 385 35.76 14.31 1.76
C ASP A 385 34.84 15.25 0.96
N VAL A 386 33.51 15.11 1.13
CA VAL A 386 32.49 15.92 0.47
C VAL A 386 31.40 16.30 1.48
N LEU A 387 30.98 17.56 1.44
CA LEU A 387 29.77 18.05 2.13
C LEU A 387 28.92 18.87 1.16
N ILE A 388 27.64 18.54 1.08
CA ILE A 388 26.63 19.24 0.28
C ILE A 388 25.68 19.97 1.24
N VAL A 389 25.55 21.28 1.07
CA VAL A 389 24.75 22.16 1.92
C VAL A 389 23.76 22.92 1.03
N PRO A 390 22.50 22.44 0.89
CA PRO A 390 21.46 23.18 0.18
C PRO A 390 20.96 24.36 1.03
N ASP A 391 20.45 25.41 0.36
CA ASP A 391 19.63 26.44 1.01
C ASP A 391 18.21 25.91 1.30
N ASP A 392 17.55 26.44 2.33
CA ASP A 392 16.31 25.93 2.95
C ASP A 392 15.11 25.79 1.99
N CYS A 393 15.20 26.30 0.75
CA CYS A 393 14.06 26.47 -0.16
C CYS A 393 14.32 26.16 -1.65
N SER A 394 15.48 25.65 -2.06
CA SER A 394 15.82 25.57 -3.50
C SER A 394 16.21 24.19 -3.99
N THR A 395 15.54 23.74 -5.04
CA THR A 395 15.94 22.60 -5.90
C THR A 395 17.02 22.99 -6.93
N GLU A 396 17.44 24.26 -6.92
CA GLU A 396 18.40 24.82 -7.87
C GLU A 396 19.83 24.68 -7.34
N LEU A 397 20.71 24.04 -8.12
CA LEU A 397 22.11 23.83 -7.77
C LEU A 397 22.91 25.13 -7.52
N GLU A 398 22.45 26.27 -8.03
CA GLU A 398 23.12 27.56 -7.80
C GLU A 398 23.06 28.04 -6.35
N ASN A 399 22.12 27.51 -5.57
CA ASN A 399 21.96 27.79 -4.14
C ASN A 399 22.50 26.66 -3.25
N VAL A 400 23.23 25.71 -3.84
CA VAL A 400 23.84 24.58 -3.12
C VAL A 400 25.34 24.83 -2.95
N ALA A 401 25.79 24.91 -1.70
CA ALA A 401 27.21 24.99 -1.39
C ALA A 401 27.82 23.58 -1.32
N ILE A 402 28.94 23.40 -2.02
CA ILE A 402 29.64 22.12 -2.14
C ILE A 402 31.06 22.30 -1.62
N LEU A 403 31.36 21.65 -0.49
CA LEU A 403 32.65 21.70 0.15
C LEU A 403 33.40 20.40 -0.07
N LEU A 404 34.67 20.50 -0.45
CA LEU A 404 35.53 19.38 -0.76
C LEU A 404 36.78 19.44 0.12
N SER A 405 37.14 18.35 0.80
CA SER A 405 38.41 18.32 1.54
C SER A 405 39.61 18.49 0.60
N ALA A 406 40.76 18.88 1.14
CA ALA A 406 41.98 19.05 0.34
C ALA A 406 42.42 17.75 -0.36
N ASP A 407 42.16 16.60 0.23
CA ASP A 407 42.50 15.27 -0.26
C ASP A 407 41.38 14.56 -1.03
N CYS A 408 40.22 15.21 -1.22
CA CYS A 408 39.09 14.61 -1.94
C CYS A 408 39.47 14.22 -3.39
N THR A 409 39.28 12.94 -3.71
CA THR A 409 39.56 12.33 -5.02
C THR A 409 38.31 12.04 -5.85
N ILE A 410 37.16 12.61 -5.49
CA ILE A 410 35.90 12.41 -6.22
C ILE A 410 36.04 12.87 -7.67
N THR A 411 35.53 12.08 -8.61
CA THR A 411 35.51 12.44 -10.02
C THR A 411 34.31 13.36 -10.33
N PRO A 412 34.34 14.14 -11.43
CA PRO A 412 33.19 14.96 -11.82
C PRO A 412 31.90 14.16 -12.00
N SER A 413 31.97 12.94 -12.53
CA SER A 413 30.81 12.07 -12.72
C SER A 413 30.24 11.56 -11.39
N GLU A 414 31.10 11.18 -10.44
CA GLU A 414 30.65 10.74 -9.11
C GLU A 414 30.05 11.91 -8.30
N LEU A 415 30.63 13.11 -8.40
CA LEU A 415 30.08 14.29 -7.74
C LEU A 415 28.74 14.70 -8.35
N ALA A 416 28.59 14.63 -9.69
CA ALA A 416 27.32 14.90 -10.33
C ALA A 416 26.22 13.93 -9.89
N TRP A 417 26.53 12.63 -9.82
CA TRP A 417 25.61 11.61 -9.31
C TRP A 417 25.22 11.86 -7.84
N LEU A 418 26.20 12.22 -7.01
CA LEU A 418 25.96 12.52 -5.60
C LEU A 418 25.06 13.75 -5.43
N LEU A 419 25.24 14.78 -6.25
CA LEU A 419 24.40 15.99 -6.25
C LEU A 419 22.96 15.68 -6.68
N GLU A 420 22.78 14.83 -7.69
CA GLU A 420 21.46 14.37 -8.10
C GLU A 420 20.78 13.62 -6.96
N ALA A 421 21.46 12.64 -6.37
CA ALA A 421 20.93 11.88 -5.24
C ALA A 421 20.60 12.78 -4.03
N ALA A 422 21.42 13.79 -3.74
CA ALA A 422 21.26 14.67 -2.59
C ALA A 422 20.19 15.76 -2.75
N CYS A 423 19.95 16.23 -3.98
CA CYS A 423 19.23 17.50 -4.21
C CYS A 423 18.16 17.45 -5.32
N PHE A 424 18.16 16.46 -6.22
CA PHE A 424 17.17 16.43 -7.30
C PHE A 424 15.78 16.02 -6.78
N TYR A 425 14.80 16.87 -7.05
CA TYR A 425 13.39 16.61 -6.78
C TYR A 425 12.58 17.09 -7.98
N HIS A 426 11.68 16.24 -8.49
CA HIS A 426 10.89 16.57 -9.68
C HIS A 426 9.70 17.46 -9.32
N VAL A 427 9.42 18.46 -10.15
CA VAL A 427 8.24 19.32 -9.99
C VAL A 427 7.08 18.73 -10.78
N ASP A 428 6.03 18.33 -10.07
CA ASP A 428 4.80 17.74 -10.65
C ASP A 428 3.73 18.78 -11.02
N ASP A 429 4.10 20.05 -11.18
CA ASP A 429 3.17 21.11 -11.62
C ASP A 429 2.79 20.90 -13.10
N CYS A 430 1.57 21.30 -13.48
CA CYS A 430 1.04 21.07 -14.83
C CYS A 430 1.80 21.82 -15.93
N ASP A 431 2.48 22.91 -15.55
CA ASP A 431 3.31 23.72 -16.45
C ASP A 431 4.79 23.29 -16.44
N ALA A 432 5.16 22.30 -15.62
CA ALA A 432 6.51 21.77 -15.56
C ALA A 432 6.80 20.79 -16.71
N ASP A 433 8.07 20.72 -17.10
CA ASP A 433 8.53 19.76 -18.11
C ASP A 433 8.36 18.30 -17.65
N SER A 434 8.48 17.34 -18.57
CA SER A 434 8.45 15.92 -18.19
C SER A 434 9.58 15.57 -17.20
N TYR A 435 9.36 14.57 -16.34
CA TYR A 435 10.36 14.04 -15.41
C TYR A 435 11.75 13.87 -16.06
N HIS A 436 11.81 13.18 -17.21
CA HIS A 436 13.07 12.91 -17.90
C HIS A 436 13.77 14.18 -18.40
N THR A 437 13.00 15.20 -18.79
CA THR A 437 13.55 16.49 -19.22
C THR A 437 14.14 17.24 -18.03
N GLN A 438 13.43 17.26 -16.90
CA GLN A 438 13.90 17.91 -15.67
C GLN A 438 15.16 17.23 -15.13
N GLN A 439 15.17 15.90 -15.07
CA GLN A 439 16.33 15.10 -14.62
C GLN A 439 17.55 15.32 -15.52
N ALA A 440 17.37 15.28 -16.85
CA ALA A 440 18.47 15.52 -17.79
C ALA A 440 19.04 16.95 -17.67
N ALA A 441 18.18 17.94 -17.45
CA ALA A 441 18.62 19.32 -17.21
C ALA A 441 19.41 19.43 -15.89
N PHE A 442 18.96 18.76 -14.83
CA PHE A 442 19.66 18.71 -13.56
C PHE A 442 21.02 18.01 -13.68
N ASP A 443 21.09 16.83 -14.30
CA ASP A 443 22.35 16.09 -14.53
C ASP A 443 23.35 16.94 -15.33
N MET A 444 22.91 17.62 -16.39
CA MET A 444 23.76 18.55 -17.15
C MET A 444 24.33 19.65 -16.26
N GLN A 445 23.51 20.26 -15.40
CA GLN A 445 23.94 21.31 -14.49
C GLN A 445 24.88 20.76 -13.39
N ALA A 446 24.58 19.59 -12.84
CA ALA A 446 25.40 18.91 -11.84
C ALA A 446 26.79 18.58 -12.39
N ARG A 447 26.88 18.04 -13.61
CA ARG A 447 28.15 17.79 -14.31
C ARG A 447 28.93 19.07 -14.56
N PHE A 448 28.26 20.12 -15.01
CA PHE A 448 28.92 21.41 -15.21
C PHE A 448 29.52 21.93 -13.90
N THR A 449 28.75 21.96 -12.82
CA THR A 449 29.20 22.36 -11.49
C THR A 449 30.36 21.51 -10.99
N ALA A 450 30.27 20.18 -11.15
CA ALA A 450 31.33 19.26 -10.74
C ALA A 450 32.64 19.49 -11.52
N ASN A 451 32.57 19.69 -12.84
CA ASN A 451 33.74 20.01 -13.65
C ASN A 451 34.34 21.38 -13.26
N MET A 452 33.50 22.39 -13.02
CA MET A 452 33.95 23.72 -12.58
C MET A 452 34.77 23.62 -11.27
N LEU A 453 34.26 22.87 -10.29
CA LEU A 453 34.89 22.74 -8.98
C LEU A 453 36.16 21.88 -8.99
N LEU A 454 36.20 20.82 -9.80
CA LEU A 454 37.27 19.84 -9.76
C LEU A 454 38.37 20.08 -10.81
N LEU A 455 38.00 20.58 -11.99
CA LEU A 455 38.90 20.73 -13.14
C LEU A 455 39.12 22.19 -13.57
N GLY A 456 38.28 23.11 -13.09
CA GLY A 456 38.32 24.54 -13.44
C GLY A 456 37.48 24.92 -14.66
N GLU A 457 37.43 26.22 -14.92
CA GLU A 457 36.51 26.84 -15.89
C GLU A 457 36.68 26.31 -17.32
N ASP A 458 37.90 26.31 -17.84
CA ASP A 458 38.19 25.89 -19.21
C ASP A 458 37.76 24.42 -19.47
N ALA A 459 38.00 23.54 -18.50
CA ALA A 459 37.65 22.13 -18.61
C ALA A 459 36.13 21.91 -18.59
N ALA A 460 35.41 22.64 -17.73
CA ALA A 460 33.96 22.56 -17.65
C ALA A 460 33.28 23.07 -18.92
N VAL A 461 33.77 24.18 -19.49
CA VAL A 461 33.28 24.70 -20.77
C VAL A 461 33.52 23.70 -21.89
N LEU A 462 34.72 23.12 -21.97
CA LEU A 462 35.05 22.11 -22.99
C LEU A 462 34.16 20.87 -22.88
N GLU A 463 33.88 20.37 -21.68
CA GLU A 463 33.03 19.19 -21.50
C GLU A 463 31.57 19.48 -21.88
N ARG A 464 31.04 20.67 -21.50
CA ARG A 464 29.72 21.11 -21.92
C ARG A 464 29.59 21.21 -23.45
N VAL A 465 30.65 21.67 -24.12
CA VAL A 465 30.70 21.69 -25.59
C VAL A 465 30.71 20.27 -26.15
N ARG A 466 31.49 19.34 -25.59
CA ARG A 466 31.52 17.93 -26.03
C ARG A 466 30.16 17.26 -25.87
N GLU A 467 29.47 17.50 -24.77
CA GLU A 467 28.14 16.94 -24.49
C GLU A 467 27.10 17.46 -25.48
N ALA A 468 27.06 18.78 -25.70
CA ALA A 468 26.18 19.39 -26.70
C ALA A 468 26.46 18.87 -28.13
N ILE A 469 27.73 18.65 -28.48
CA ILE A 469 28.11 18.02 -29.75
C ILE A 469 27.62 16.57 -29.78
N ARG A 470 27.81 15.78 -28.72
CA ARG A 470 27.39 14.37 -28.67
C ARG A 470 25.88 14.23 -28.83
N GLU A 471 25.11 15.10 -28.18
CA GLU A 471 23.65 15.04 -28.17
C GLU A 471 23.04 15.58 -29.47
N HIS A 472 23.49 16.73 -29.94
CA HIS A 472 22.81 17.44 -31.04
C HIS A 472 23.51 17.32 -32.40
N VAL A 473 24.80 16.96 -32.43
CA VAL A 473 25.62 16.99 -33.64
C VAL A 473 26.13 15.61 -34.06
N ALA A 474 26.51 14.74 -33.13
CA ALA A 474 27.21 13.49 -33.45
C ALA A 474 26.40 12.55 -34.35
N TRP A 475 25.07 12.53 -34.22
CA TRP A 475 24.19 11.72 -35.07
C TRP A 475 24.12 12.20 -36.53
N LEU A 476 24.54 13.44 -36.81
CA LEU A 476 24.65 13.99 -38.17
C LEU A 476 25.94 13.52 -38.88
N ILE A 477 26.90 12.97 -38.15
CA ILE A 477 28.22 12.56 -38.67
C ILE A 477 28.09 11.15 -39.28
N PRO A 478 28.34 10.97 -40.60
CA PRO A 478 28.31 9.64 -41.22
C PRO A 478 29.34 8.70 -40.59
N LYS A 479 28.99 7.41 -40.42
CA LYS A 479 29.85 6.41 -39.76
C LYS A 479 31.23 6.23 -40.40
N ASP A 480 31.37 6.55 -41.69
CA ASP A 480 32.58 6.40 -42.50
C ASP A 480 33.36 7.71 -42.67
N ARG A 481 32.99 8.78 -41.96
CA ARG A 481 33.58 10.12 -42.13
C ARG A 481 33.83 10.81 -40.80
N ALA A 482 34.90 11.59 -40.74
CA ALA A 482 35.18 12.49 -39.63
C ALA A 482 34.94 13.95 -40.04
N ILE A 483 34.47 14.78 -39.12
CA ILE A 483 34.30 16.23 -39.30
C ILE A 483 35.24 16.95 -38.33
N ARG A 484 36.01 17.92 -38.83
CA ARG A 484 36.78 18.86 -38.00
C ARG A 484 35.96 20.14 -37.85
N MET A 485 35.76 20.56 -36.60
CA MET A 485 35.03 21.78 -36.28
C MET A 485 35.97 22.79 -35.61
N GLN A 486 35.87 24.05 -36.02
CA GLN A 486 36.53 25.17 -35.37
C GLN A 486 35.47 26.19 -34.96
N ALA A 487 35.44 26.54 -33.68
CA ALA A 487 34.50 27.50 -33.13
C ALA A 487 35.24 28.65 -32.42
N VAL A 488 34.95 29.90 -32.79
CA VAL A 488 35.53 31.11 -32.17
C VAL A 488 34.48 32.23 -32.19
N ASN A 489 34.20 32.88 -31.06
CA ASN A 489 33.27 34.02 -30.96
C ASN A 489 31.92 33.79 -31.66
N TYR A 490 31.24 32.68 -31.34
CA TYR A 490 29.96 32.28 -31.93
C TYR A 490 30.00 31.95 -33.44
N LEU A 491 31.16 32.01 -34.10
CA LEU A 491 31.36 31.52 -35.46
C LEU A 491 31.76 30.05 -35.40
N VAL A 492 31.07 29.21 -36.17
CA VAL A 492 31.36 27.77 -36.28
C VAL A 492 31.65 27.45 -37.75
N GLU A 493 32.85 26.94 -38.00
CA GLU A 493 33.25 26.37 -39.29
C GLU A 493 33.41 24.86 -39.15
N ALA A 494 32.92 24.10 -40.13
CA ALA A 494 33.00 22.65 -40.15
C ALA A 494 33.39 22.15 -41.55
N SER A 495 34.33 21.21 -41.61
CA SER A 495 34.75 20.54 -42.84
C SER A 495 34.96 19.05 -42.59
N PHE A 496 34.86 18.22 -43.63
CA PHE A 496 35.31 16.83 -43.52
C PHE A 496 36.82 16.79 -43.28
N ALA A 497 37.26 15.92 -42.37
CA ALA A 497 38.68 15.65 -42.20
C ALA A 497 39.21 14.95 -43.46
N ASP A 498 40.43 15.29 -43.88
CA ASP A 498 41.07 14.64 -45.02
C ASP A 498 41.36 13.16 -44.70
N ASN A 499 41.24 12.28 -45.68
CA ASN A 499 41.38 10.81 -45.56
C ASN A 499 42.76 10.32 -45.05
N ASP A 500 43.73 11.20 -44.81
CA ASP A 500 45.08 10.87 -44.36
C ASP A 500 45.24 10.88 -42.82
N ASP A 501 44.19 11.26 -42.06
CA ASP A 501 44.15 11.12 -40.59
C ASP A 501 43.60 9.73 -40.18
N GLU A 502 44.29 8.64 -40.57
CA GLU A 502 43.94 7.24 -40.19
C GLU A 502 43.84 7.02 -38.67
N ALA A 503 44.41 7.91 -37.85
CA ALA A 503 44.36 7.82 -36.40
C ALA A 503 42.95 8.05 -35.81
N ALA A 504 42.10 8.87 -36.43
CA ALA A 504 40.78 9.22 -35.90
C ALA A 504 39.70 8.14 -36.17
N LEU A 505 39.83 7.39 -37.27
CA LEU A 505 38.92 6.29 -37.60
C LEU A 505 39.17 5.04 -36.75
N SER A 506 40.40 4.83 -36.26
CA SER A 506 40.75 3.66 -35.43
C SER A 506 40.34 3.77 -33.95
N ALA A 507 40.00 4.98 -33.46
CA ALA A 507 39.58 5.21 -32.08
C ALA A 507 38.06 5.03 -31.85
N ALA A 508 37.32 4.65 -32.90
CA ALA A 508 35.86 4.51 -32.91
C ALA A 508 35.36 3.06 -33.06
N GLU A 509 36.26 2.07 -33.10
CA GLU A 509 35.98 0.64 -32.86
C GLU A 509 36.36 0.28 -31.42
#